data_AF-A0A956QZ00-F1
#
_entry.id   AF-A0A956QZ00-F1
#
_cell.length_a   1.000
_cell.length_b   1.000
_cell.length_c   1.000
_cell.angle_alpha   90.00
_cell.angle_beta   90.00
_cell.angle_gamma   90.00
#
_symmetry.space_group_name_H-M   'P 1'
#
loop_
_entity.id
_entity.type
_entity.pdbx_description
1 polymer ?
#
loop_
_entity_poly.entity_id
_entity_poly.type
_entity_poly.pdbx_seq_one_letter_code
_entity_poly.pdbx_strand_id
1 'polypeptide(L)' 'CVGYWLILTAFPGVEASLQLCVFLWSATTLIGALSFLPGGLGATEGSLGVLVARFAIGVGESVAVASTLLIRLCTL' A
#
# COMPACT_ATOMS: atom_id res chain seq x y z
N CYS A 1 -7.25 -2.50 4.64
CA CYS A 1 -7.84 -1.30 4.01
C CYS A 1 -7.94 -0.10 4.96
N VAL A 2 -8.74 -0.13 6.03
CA VAL A 2 -8.84 1.00 6.99
C VAL A 2 -7.51 1.34 7.64
N GLY A 3 -6.77 0.32 8.12
CA GLY A 3 -5.43 0.54 8.69
C GLY A 3 -4.45 1.19 7.69
N TYR A 4 -4.50 0.80 6.41
CA TYR A 4 -3.66 1.40 5.38
C TYR A 4 -4.06 2.86 5.09
N TRP A 5 -5.37 3.13 5.06
CA TRP A 5 -5.89 4.48 4.93
C TRP A 5 -5.40 5.38 6.08
N LEU A 6 -5.49 4.91 7.33
CA LEU A 6 -4.97 5.63 8.50
C LEU A 6 -3.48 5.95 8.37
N ILE A 7 -2.67 4.96 7.97
CA ILE A 7 -1.22 5.14 7.75
C ILE A 7 -0.98 6.23 6.69
N LEU A 8 -1.66 6.18 5.54
CA LEU A 8 -1.46 7.17 4.48
C LEU A 8 -1.87 8.57 4.89
N THR A 9 -3.03 8.73 5.53
CA THR A 9 -3.52 10.05 5.98
C THR A 9 -2.69 10.63 7.13
N ALA A 10 -1.84 9.84 7.78
CA ALA A 10 -0.93 10.33 8.81
C ALA A 10 0.29 11.06 8.21
N PHE A 11 0.60 10.84 6.93
CA PHE A 11 1.69 11.57 6.27
C PHE A 11 1.24 12.98 5.87
N PRO A 12 2.07 14.01 6.14
CA PRO A 12 1.72 15.39 5.83
C PRO A 12 1.61 15.60 4.32
N GLY A 13 0.51 16.23 3.89
CA GLY A 13 0.26 16.54 2.48
C GLY A 13 -0.23 15.35 1.65
N VAL A 14 -0.50 14.20 2.27
CA VAL A 14 -1.06 13.03 1.57
C VAL A 14 -2.59 13.03 1.66
N GLU A 15 -3.24 12.92 0.51
CA GLU A 15 -4.69 12.77 0.40
C GLU A 15 -5.02 11.42 -0.25
N ALA A 16 -5.72 10.57 0.49
CA ALA A 16 -6.18 9.27 0.02
C ALA A 16 -7.62 9.01 0.50
N SER A 17 -8.48 8.60 -0.44
CA SER A 17 -9.83 8.13 -0.09
C SER A 17 -9.78 6.71 0.44
N LEU A 18 -10.77 6.35 1.27
CA LEU A 18 -10.90 4.98 1.76
C LEU A 18 -11.10 3.99 0.59
N GLN A 19 -11.87 4.39 -0.43
CA GLN A 19 -12.12 3.60 -1.63
C GLN A 19 -10.83 3.29 -2.39
N LEU A 20 -9.94 4.29 -2.53
CA LEU A 20 -8.62 4.09 -3.13
C LEU A 20 -7.81 3.08 -2.31
N CYS A 21 -7.76 3.24 -0.99
CA CYS A 21 -7.02 2.34 -0.11
C CYS A 21 -7.56 0.91 -0.12
N VAL A 22 -8.88 0.74 -0.25
CA VAL A 22 -9.52 -0.57 -0.45
C VAL A 22 -9.04 -1.19 -1.76
N PHE A 23 -9.13 -0.45 -2.87
CA PHE A 23 -8.70 -0.92 -4.19
C PHE A 23 -7.22 -1.32 -4.21
N LEU A 24 -6.34 -0.43 -3.73
CA LEU A 24 -4.90 -0.68 -3.67
C LEU A 24 -4.59 -1.94 -2.86
N TRP A 25 -5.17 -2.06 -1.66
CA TRP A 25 -4.93 -3.20 -0.78
C TRP A 25 -5.46 -4.51 -1.38
N SER A 26 -6.67 -4.51 -1.94
CA SER A 26 -7.26 -5.72 -2.53
C SER A 26 -6.50 -6.17 -3.78
N ALA A 27 -6.15 -5.23 -4.68
CA ALA A 27 -5.45 -5.55 -5.91
C ALA A 27 -4.05 -6.12 -5.63
N THR A 28 -3.32 -5.51 -4.70
CA THR A 28 -1.95 -5.94 -4.35
C THR A 28 -1.94 -7.25 -3.58
N THR A 29 -2.95 -7.51 -2.75
CA THR A 29 -3.14 -8.83 -2.12
C THR A 29 -3.39 -9.93 -3.16
N LEU A 30 -4.20 -9.65 -4.20
CA LEU A 30 -4.40 -10.60 -5.29
C LEU A 30 -3.11 -10.84 -6.07
N ILE A 31 -2.33 -9.80 -6.38
CA ILE A 31 -1.01 -9.94 -7.02
C ILE A 31 -0.08 -10.79 -6.14
N GLY A 32 -0.04 -10.53 -4.84
CA GLY A 32 0.72 -11.31 -3.87
C GLY A 32 0.32 -12.78 -3.86
N ALA A 33 -0.99 -13.07 -3.78
CA ALA A 33 -1.51 -14.43 -3.78
C ALA A 33 -1.20 -15.18 -5.09
N LEU A 34 -1.36 -14.51 -6.24
CA LEU A 34 -1.07 -15.09 -7.56
C LEU A 34 0.42 -15.23 -7.87
N SER A 35 1.30 -14.60 -7.08
CA SER A 35 2.75 -14.78 -7.22
C SER A 35 3.26 -16.11 -6.65
N PHE A 36 2.46 -16.79 -5.82
CA PHE A 36 2.87 -17.99 -5.07
C PHE A 36 4.14 -17.83 -4.22
N LEU A 37 4.58 -16.58 -3.97
CA LEU A 37 5.67 -16.31 -3.03
C LEU A 37 5.14 -16.48 -1.60
N PRO A 38 5.95 -17.03 -0.68
CA PRO A 38 5.54 -17.17 0.72
C PRO A 38 5.15 -15.81 1.29
N GLY A 39 3.93 -15.70 1.81
CA GLY A 39 3.37 -14.45 2.34
C GLY A 39 3.13 -13.33 1.31
N GLY A 40 3.22 -13.63 0.00
CA GLY A 40 3.14 -12.65 -1.07
C GLY A 40 4.28 -11.62 -1.04
N LEU A 41 5.40 -11.96 -0.38
CA LEU A 41 6.56 -11.09 -0.19
C LEU A 41 7.19 -10.67 -1.52
N GLY A 42 7.57 -9.41 -1.62
CA GLY A 42 8.09 -8.78 -2.83
C GLY A 42 7.00 -8.38 -3.83
N ALA A 43 6.07 -9.28 -4.13
CA ALA A 43 4.98 -9.01 -5.07
C ALA A 43 3.95 -8.01 -4.51
N THR A 44 3.52 -8.20 -3.26
CA THR A 44 2.56 -7.30 -2.59
C THR A 44 3.19 -5.94 -2.35
N GLU A 45 4.41 -5.90 -1.81
CA GLU A 45 5.12 -4.68 -1.48
C GLU A 45 5.47 -3.87 -2.71
N GLY A 46 6.03 -4.52 -3.74
CA GLY A 46 6.40 -3.85 -4.98
C GLY A 46 5.19 -3.26 -5.69
N SER A 47 4.10 -4.03 -5.80
CA SER A 47 2.88 -3.54 -6.43
C SER A 47 2.22 -2.42 -5.60
N LEU A 48 2.16 -2.55 -4.28
CA LEU A 48 1.55 -1.52 -3.42
C LEU A 48 2.34 -0.21 -3.44
N GLY A 49 3.67 -0.27 -3.34
CA GLY A 49 4.54 0.91 -3.40
C GLY A 49 4.42 1.64 -4.74
N VAL A 50 4.39 0.90 -5.85
CA VAL A 50 4.21 1.51 -7.18
C VAL A 50 2.81 2.11 -7.34
N LEU A 51 1.76 1.37 -6.97
CA LEU A 51 0.40 1.82 -7.19
C LEU A 51 0.03 3.02 -6.29
N VAL A 52 0.48 3.04 -5.03
CA VAL A 52 0.21 4.18 -4.14
C VAL A 52 0.93 5.44 -4.61
N ALA A 53 2.18 5.35 -5.06
CA ALA A 53 2.92 6.48 -5.63
C ALA A 53 2.27 7.03 -6.90
N ARG A 54 1.53 6.19 -7.65
CA ARG A 54 0.86 6.59 -8.90
C ARG A 54 -0.53 7.16 -8.71
N PHE A 55 -1.29 6.63 -7.75
CA PHE A 55 -2.72 6.94 -7.63
C PHE A 55 -3.09 7.80 -6.42
N ALA A 56 -2.24 7.89 -5.39
CA ALA A 56 -2.50 8.74 -4.24
C ALA A 56 -1.88 10.14 -4.43
N ILE A 57 -2.58 11.17 -3.95
CA ILE A 57 -2.13 12.55 -4.08
C ILE A 57 -1.13 12.85 -2.96
N GLY A 58 -0.04 13.55 -3.30
CA GLY A 58 0.99 13.94 -2.33
C GLY A 58 1.93 12.81 -1.91
N VAL A 59 1.83 11.63 -2.53
CA VAL A 59 2.68 10.48 -2.21
C VAL A 59 3.93 10.48 -3.10
N GLY A 60 5.05 10.90 -2.52
CA GLY A 60 6.39 10.70 -3.09
C GLY A 60 6.92 9.29 -2.85
N GLU A 61 8.05 8.95 -3.47
CA GLU A 61 8.68 7.63 -3.38
C GLU A 61 8.99 7.20 -1.93
N SER A 62 9.52 8.12 -1.12
CA SER A 62 9.82 7.86 0.29
C SER A 62 8.56 7.50 1.10
N VAL A 63 7.46 8.21 0.87
CA VAL A 63 6.17 7.95 1.52
C VAL A 63 5.56 6.64 1.03
N ALA A 64 5.67 6.34 -0.26
CA ALA A 64 5.18 5.10 -0.84
C ALA A 64 5.88 3.88 -0.22
N VAL A 65 7.21 3.92 -0.11
CA VAL A 65 7.99 2.86 0.53
C VAL A 65 7.67 2.78 2.02
N ALA A 66 7.69 3.91 2.74
CA ALA A 66 7.43 3.93 4.18
C ALA A 66 6.03 3.41 4.54
N SER A 67 4.98 3.91 3.87
CA SER A 67 3.60 3.47 4.10
C SER A 67 3.41 1.99 3.79
N THR A 68 4.04 1.47 2.73
CA THR A 68 4.04 0.05 2.37
C THR A 68 4.69 -0.79 3.46
N LEU A 69 5.88 -0.42 3.94
CA LEU A 69 6.56 -1.18 5.00
C LEU A 69 5.78 -1.14 6.33
N LEU A 70 5.21 0.01 6.69
CA LEU A 70 4.40 0.15 7.90
C LEU A 70 3.17 -0.76 7.87
N ILE A 71 2.44 -0.81 6.76
CA ILE A 71 1.24 -1.67 6.72
C ILE A 71 1.61 -3.15 6.74
N ARG A 72 2.75 -3.54 6.16
CA ARG A 72 3.24 -4.92 6.21
C ARG A 72 3.66 -5.31 7.62
N LEU A 73 4.35 -4.43 8.33
CA LEU A 73 4.67 -4.63 9.76
C LEU A 73 3.41 -4.85 10.61
N CYS A 74 2.28 -4.22 10.27
CA CYS A 74 1.03 -4.40 11.00
C CYS A 74 0.23 -5.66 10.62
N THR A 75 0.55 -6.33 9.50
CA THR A 75 -0.30 -7.38 8.92
C THR A 75 0.39 -8.73 8.70
N LEU A 76 1.72 -8.75 8.69
CA LEU A 76 2.56 -9.96 8.70
C LEU A 76 3.09 -10.21 10.11
#